data_AF-A0A969IE47-F1
#
_entry.id   AF-A0A969IE47-F1
#
_cell.length_a   1.000
_cell.length_b   1.000
_cell.length_c   1.000
_cell.angle_alpha   90.00
_cell.angle_beta   90.00
_cell.angle_gamma   90.00
#
_symmetry.space_group_name_H-M   'P 1'
#
loop_
_entity.id
_entity.type
_entity.pdbx_description
1 polymer ?
#
loop_
_entity_poly.entity_id
_entity_poly.type
_entity_poly.pdbx_seq_one_letter_code
_entity_poly.pdbx_strand_id
1 'polypeptide(L)'
;MIDYWGIKAEELDNKQKEVLLHIIREYVFNMEWEKATAEYDKIVKAGVDNIYFGWIGPYEEHKAHYFVLNGPTFLIEFDNAGGPRLEGNHIHTIWREKGNEFGEDVLKKHYREGH
;
A
#
# COMPACT_ATOMS: atom_id res chain seq x y z
N MET A 1 -7.02 -9.17 -0.42
CA MET A 1 -5.69 -9.83 -0.43
C MET A 1 -4.84 -9.16 0.64
N ILE A 2 -4.43 -9.91 1.67
CA ILE A 2 -3.61 -9.40 2.79
C ILE A 2 -2.21 -10.05 2.77
N ASP A 3 -2.02 -11.07 1.93
CA ASP A 3 -0.77 -11.83 1.84
C ASP A 3 0.37 -10.96 1.31
N TYR A 4 1.56 -11.16 1.87
CA TYR A 4 2.79 -10.54 1.40
C TYR A 4 3.33 -11.31 0.19
N TRP A 5 3.57 -10.62 -0.93
CA TRP A 5 4.09 -11.21 -2.15
C TRP A 5 4.82 -10.17 -2.99
N GLY A 6 5.65 -10.62 -3.93
CA GLY A 6 6.54 -9.76 -4.72
C GLY A 6 7.92 -9.62 -4.07
N ILE A 7 8.59 -8.51 -4.35
CA ILE A 7 9.96 -8.24 -3.86
C ILE A 7 9.88 -7.59 -2.49
N LYS A 8 10.58 -8.14 -1.50
CA LYS A 8 10.69 -7.51 -0.19
C LYS A 8 11.65 -6.33 -0.27
N ALA A 9 11.31 -5.21 0.36
CA ALA A 9 12.13 -4.00 0.33
C ALA A 9 13.55 -4.25 0.86
N GLU A 10 13.74 -5.20 1.78
CA GLU A 10 15.06 -5.67 2.24
C GLU A 10 16.00 -6.10 1.09
N GLU A 11 15.45 -6.64 0.01
CA GLU A 11 16.20 -7.11 -1.18
C GLU A 11 16.55 -5.98 -2.16
N LEU A 12 15.98 -4.79 -1.97
CA LEU A 12 16.20 -3.64 -2.83
C LEU A 12 17.49 -2.91 -2.48
N ASP A 13 18.16 -2.36 -3.49
CA ASP A 13 19.25 -1.42 -3.27
C ASP A 13 18.75 -0.06 -2.75
N ASN A 14 19.68 0.81 -2.33
CA ASN A 14 19.33 2.11 -1.76
C ASN A 14 18.54 3.00 -2.73
N LYS A 15 18.84 2.97 -4.03
CA LYS A 15 18.13 3.79 -5.03
C LYS A 15 16.71 3.27 -5.25
N GLN A 16 16.54 1.96 -5.28
CA GLN A 16 15.23 1.32 -5.39
C GLN A 16 14.37 1.57 -4.14
N LYS A 17 14.97 1.53 -2.94
CA LYS A 17 14.30 1.92 -1.69
C LYS A 17 13.85 3.38 -1.70
N GLU A 18 14.67 4.29 -2.23
CA GLU A 18 14.27 5.70 -2.40
C GLU A 18 13.05 5.85 -3.31
N VAL A 19 13.01 5.13 -4.44
CA VAL A 19 11.84 5.12 -5.34
C VAL A 19 10.61 4.56 -4.64
N LEU A 20 10.74 3.44 -3.92
CA LEU A 20 9.65 2.85 -3.15
C LEU A 20 9.09 3.84 -2.11
N LEU A 21 9.97 4.55 -1.39
CA LEU A 21 9.57 5.57 -0.43
C LEU A 21 8.94 6.79 -1.08
N HIS A 22 9.38 7.19 -2.28
CA HIS A 22 8.73 8.26 -3.04
C HIS A 22 7.28 7.88 -3.37
N ILE A 23 7.04 6.68 -3.89
CA ILE A 23 5.68 6.21 -4.17
C ILE A 23 4.83 6.28 -2.89
N ILE A 24 5.32 5.75 -1.76
CA ILE A 24 4.58 5.79 -0.49
C ILE A 24 4.24 7.22 -0.07
N ARG A 25 5.19 8.15 -0.19
CA ARG A 25 4.95 9.57 0.17
C ARG A 25 3.88 10.20 -0.72
N GLU A 26 3.87 9.92 -2.02
CA GLU A 26 2.83 10.43 -2.92
C GLU A 26 1.43 10.04 -2.43
N TYR A 27 1.23 8.81 -1.95
CA TYR A 27 -0.05 8.40 -1.40
C TYR A 27 -0.34 9.03 -0.03
N VAL A 28 0.63 8.95 0.89
CA VAL A 28 0.41 9.35 2.29
C VAL A 28 0.18 10.86 2.41
N PHE A 29 0.93 11.68 1.67
CA PHE A 29 0.85 13.15 1.74
C PHE A 29 -0.27 13.76 0.90
N ASN A 30 -1.18 12.93 0.36
CA ASN A 30 -2.50 13.40 -0.10
C ASN A 30 -3.49 13.62 1.07
N MET A 31 -3.16 13.13 2.28
CA MET A 31 -3.94 13.39 3.49
C MET A 31 -3.64 14.78 4.08
N GLU A 32 -4.47 15.22 5.02
CA GLU A 32 -4.18 16.39 5.87
C GLU A 32 -2.83 16.18 6.59
N TRP A 33 -2.06 17.24 6.76
CA TRP A 33 -0.65 17.21 7.15
C TRP A 33 -0.38 16.46 8.46
N GLU A 34 -1.18 16.70 9.50
CA GLU A 34 -0.99 16.06 10.80
C GLU A 34 -1.24 14.54 10.68
N LYS A 35 -2.26 14.15 9.91
CA LYS A 35 -2.54 12.74 9.64
C LYS A 35 -1.44 12.10 8.79
N ALA A 36 -1.03 12.75 7.71
CA ALA A 36 -0.01 12.24 6.79
C ALA A 36 1.32 11.99 7.52
N THR A 37 1.76 12.94 8.35
CA THR A 37 3.00 12.80 9.12
C THR A 37 2.91 11.69 10.15
N ALA A 38 1.78 11.56 10.86
CA ALA A 38 1.55 10.46 11.79
C ALA A 38 1.56 9.08 11.10
N GLU A 39 0.89 8.94 9.95
CA GLU A 39 0.89 7.69 9.18
C GLU A 39 2.28 7.36 8.63
N TYR A 40 2.99 8.33 8.07
CA TYR A 40 4.33 8.12 7.55
C TYR A 40 5.31 7.67 8.65
N ASP A 41 5.23 8.29 9.84
CA ASP A 41 6.01 7.87 11.01
C ASP A 41 5.70 6.43 11.44
N LYS A 42 4.43 6.02 11.43
CA LYS A 42 4.03 4.62 11.72
C LYS A 42 4.69 3.66 10.73
N ILE A 43 4.69 3.99 9.43
CA ILE A 43 5.29 3.16 8.37
C ILE A 43 6.79 3.00 8.61
N VAL A 44 7.51 4.10 8.85
CA VAL A 44 8.97 4.08 9.06
C VAL A 44 9.32 3.28 10.31
N LYS A 45 8.59 3.48 11.42
CA LYS A 45 8.79 2.73 12.68
C LYS A 45 8.50 1.23 12.53
N ALA A 46 7.57 0.85 11.66
CA ALA A 46 7.28 -0.55 11.37
C ALA A 46 8.35 -1.25 10.49
N GLY A 47 9.33 -0.49 10.00
CA GLY A 47 10.47 -0.97 9.24
C GLY A 47 10.19 -1.01 7.74
N VAL A 48 10.88 -0.14 7.00
CA VAL A 48 10.77 -0.05 5.53
C VAL A 48 11.13 -1.38 4.86
N ASP A 49 12.09 -2.12 5.42
CA ASP A 49 12.53 -3.42 4.90
C ASP A 49 11.43 -4.49 4.95
N ASN A 50 10.35 -4.28 5.70
CA ASN A 50 9.21 -5.19 5.79
C ASN A 50 8.11 -4.93 4.75
N ILE A 51 8.32 -3.98 3.84
CA ILE A 51 7.36 -3.63 2.79
C ILE A 51 7.58 -4.55 1.59
N TYR A 52 6.50 -5.06 1.00
CA TYR A 52 6.54 -5.88 -0.21
C TYR A 52 6.01 -5.09 -1.40
N PHE A 53 6.71 -5.16 -2.53
CA PHE A 53 6.28 -4.60 -3.82
C PHE A 53 5.91 -5.72 -4.79
N GLY A 54 4.62 -5.81 -5.12
CA GLY A 54 4.08 -6.71 -6.12
C GLY A 54 3.75 -5.96 -7.42
N TRP A 55 4.06 -6.57 -8.57
CA TRP A 55 3.78 -6.03 -9.90
C TRP A 55 3.14 -7.09 -10.78
N ILE A 56 2.13 -6.70 -11.56
CA ILE A 56 1.50 -7.55 -12.57
C ILE A 56 1.34 -6.74 -13.84
N GLY A 57 1.79 -7.32 -14.96
CA GLY A 57 1.62 -6.75 -16.29
C GLY A 57 2.91 -6.26 -16.95
N PRO A 58 2.80 -5.71 -18.16
CA PRO A 58 3.89 -5.07 -18.92
C PRO A 58 4.57 -3.93 -18.16
N TYR A 59 5.78 -3.57 -18.58
CA TYR A 59 6.55 -2.44 -18.01
C TYR A 59 6.45 -1.16 -18.85
N GLU A 60 5.83 -1.26 -20.02
CA GLU A 60 5.62 -0.16 -20.93
C GLU A 60 4.59 0.83 -20.36
N GLU A 61 4.91 2.12 -20.52
CA GLU A 61 3.99 3.21 -20.20
C GLU A 61 2.68 3.05 -21.00
N HIS A 62 1.55 3.40 -20.37
CA HIS A 62 0.21 3.33 -20.97
C HIS A 62 -0.24 1.93 -21.42
N LYS A 63 0.27 0.88 -20.78
CA LYS A 63 -0.31 -0.47 -20.84
C LYS A 63 -1.00 -0.83 -19.53
N ALA A 64 -1.94 -1.77 -19.60
CA ALA A 64 -2.62 -2.28 -18.42
C ALA A 64 -1.63 -2.94 -17.46
N HIS A 65 -1.51 -2.39 -16.25
CA HIS A 65 -0.65 -2.92 -15.20
C HIS A 65 -1.23 -2.65 -13.82
N TYR A 66 -0.72 -3.38 -12.86
CA TYR A 66 -1.17 -3.38 -11.48
C TYR A 66 0.02 -3.47 -10.55
N PHE A 67 -0.02 -2.74 -9.44
CA PHE A 67 0.96 -2.92 -8.36
C PHE A 67 0.35 -2.79 -6.97
N VAL A 68 1.02 -3.42 -6.02
CA VAL A 68 0.70 -3.33 -4.59
C VAL A 68 1.96 -3.04 -3.80
N LEU A 69 1.86 -2.09 -2.87
CA LEU A 69 2.80 -1.96 -1.76
C LEU A 69 2.10 -2.42 -0.50
N ASN A 70 2.57 -3.53 0.05
CA ASN A 70 2.00 -4.16 1.23
C ASN A 70 2.98 -4.04 2.41
N GLY A 71 2.70 -3.15 3.36
CA GLY A 71 3.50 -2.95 4.56
C GLY A 71 2.83 -3.53 5.82
N PRO A 72 3.50 -3.53 6.98
CA PRO A 72 2.90 -3.97 8.23
C PRO A 72 1.67 -3.14 8.65
N THR A 73 1.70 -1.83 8.40
CA THR A 73 0.67 -0.88 8.87
C THR A 73 -0.25 -0.38 7.76
N PHE A 74 0.02 -0.71 6.50
CA PHE A 74 -0.70 -0.11 5.38
C PHE A 74 -0.75 -1.01 4.13
N LEU A 75 -1.59 -0.59 3.17
CA LEU A 75 -1.66 -1.11 1.81
C LEU A 75 -1.83 0.06 0.82
N ILE A 76 -1.02 0.07 -0.24
CA ILE A 76 -1.31 0.81 -1.48
C ILE A 76 -1.63 -0.22 -2.55
N GLU A 77 -2.71 0.00 -3.28
CA GLU A 77 -3.05 -0.80 -4.45
C GLU A 77 -3.35 0.15 -5.61
N PHE A 78 -2.79 -0.16 -6.77
CA PHE A 78 -2.92 0.60 -8.00
C PHE A 78 -3.31 -0.35 -9.12
N ASP A 79 -4.34 0.01 -9.86
CA ASP A 79 -4.84 -0.73 -11.00
C ASP A 79 -5.05 0.24 -12.17
N ASN A 80 -4.33 0.02 -13.26
CA ASN A 80 -4.52 0.71 -14.52
C ASN A 80 -4.95 -0.27 -15.61
N ALA A 81 -5.82 -1.24 -15.33
CA ALA A 81 -6.35 -2.16 -16.35
C ALA A 81 -7.62 -1.64 -17.04
N GLY A 82 -8.16 -0.49 -16.63
CA GLY A 82 -9.43 0.01 -17.15
C GLY A 82 -9.40 0.54 -18.59
N GLY A 83 -10.59 0.84 -19.12
CA GLY A 83 -10.81 1.32 -20.49
C GLY A 83 -11.44 0.28 -21.43
N PRO A 84 -11.87 0.69 -22.64
CA PRO A 84 -12.25 -0.26 -23.68
C PRO A 84 -11.09 -1.24 -23.92
N ARG A 85 -11.38 -2.54 -23.96
CA ARG A 85 -10.39 -3.59 -24.31
C ARG A 85 -9.13 -3.63 -23.44
N LEU A 86 -9.19 -3.18 -22.18
CA LEU A 86 -8.06 -3.21 -21.23
C LEU A 86 -6.84 -2.43 -21.73
N GLU A 87 -7.08 -1.28 -22.35
CA GLU A 87 -6.02 -0.43 -22.91
C GLU A 87 -5.16 0.24 -21.82
N GLY A 88 -5.61 0.27 -20.57
CA GLY A 88 -4.90 0.86 -19.45
C GLY A 88 -4.88 2.37 -19.47
N ASN A 89 -6.09 2.95 -19.53
CA ASN A 89 -6.32 4.38 -19.59
C ASN A 89 -7.24 4.90 -18.48
N HIS A 90 -7.53 4.07 -17.47
CA HIS A 90 -8.38 4.42 -16.33
C HIS A 90 -7.76 3.81 -15.08
N ILE A 91 -7.25 4.71 -14.24
CA ILE A 91 -6.56 4.35 -13.00
C ILE A 91 -7.56 4.30 -11.85
N HIS A 92 -7.56 3.18 -11.13
CA HIS A 92 -8.09 3.06 -9.78
C HIS A 92 -6.92 2.91 -8.82
N THR A 93 -7.00 3.58 -7.67
CA THR A 93 -6.00 3.37 -6.64
C THR A 93 -6.59 3.60 -5.25
N ILE A 94 -6.04 2.87 -4.29
CA ILE A 94 -6.44 2.96 -2.89
C ILE A 94 -5.21 3.11 -2.00
N TRP A 95 -5.40 3.86 -0.93
CA TRP A 95 -4.58 3.83 0.27
C TRP A 95 -5.44 3.28 1.41
N ARG A 96 -4.90 2.36 2.21
CA ARG A 96 -5.57 1.79 3.38
C ARG A 96 -4.63 1.70 4.57
N GLU A 97 -5.06 2.24 5.70
CA GLU A 97 -4.48 1.99 7.02
C GLU A 97 -4.96 0.60 7.51
N LYS A 98 -4.03 -0.26 7.96
CA LYS A 98 -4.36 -1.57 8.54
C LYS A 98 -4.61 -1.46 10.05
N GLY A 99 -5.53 -2.29 10.54
CA GLY A 99 -5.87 -2.34 11.98
C GLY A 99 -6.82 -1.23 12.42
N ASN A 100 -7.37 -0.48 11.47
CA ASN A 100 -8.41 0.53 11.66
C ASN A 100 -9.57 0.26 10.69
N GLU A 101 -10.06 -0.98 10.71
CA GLU A 101 -11.01 -1.47 9.71
C GLU A 101 -12.44 -1.02 10.04
N PHE A 102 -13.10 -0.40 9.07
CA PHE A 102 -14.50 -0.05 9.20
C PHE A 102 -15.35 -1.33 9.26
N GLY A 103 -16.14 -1.48 10.32
CA GLY A 103 -17.00 -2.65 10.53
C GLY A 103 -16.32 -3.84 11.21
N GLU A 104 -15.13 -3.66 11.80
CA GLU A 104 -14.57 -4.65 12.73
C GLU A 104 -15.51 -4.91 13.92
N ASP A 105 -15.56 -6.16 14.40
CA ASP A 105 -16.45 -6.59 15.48
C ASP A 105 -15.88 -6.19 16.85
N VAL A 106 -15.88 -4.89 17.11
CA VAL A 106 -15.39 -4.27 18.35
C VAL A 106 -16.12 -4.83 19.58
N LEU A 107 -17.41 -5.16 19.44
CA LEU A 107 -18.22 -5.78 20.49
C LEU A 107 -17.70 -7.18 20.84
N LYS A 108 -17.45 -8.03 19.86
CA LYS A 108 -16.88 -9.37 20.10
C LYS A 108 -15.46 -9.31 20.66
N LYS A 109 -14.65 -8.32 20.26
CA LYS A 109 -13.33 -8.08 20.86
C LYS A 109 -13.45 -7.69 22.34
N HIS A 110 -14.35 -6.77 22.66
CA HIS A 110 -14.64 -6.38 24.05
C HIS A 110 -15.08 -7.56 24.92
N TYR A 111 -15.97 -8.43 24.43
CA TYR A 111 -16.39 -9.64 25.16
C TYR A 111 -15.28 -10.67 25.36
N ARG A 112 -14.25 -10.68 24.51
CA ARG A 112 -13.09 -11.58 24.63
C ARG A 112 -12.01 -11.07 25.58
N GLU A 113 -11.88 -9.75 25.71
CA GLU A 113 -10.84 -9.10 26.53
C GLU A 113 -11.34 -8.70 27.93
N GLY A 114 -12.67 -8.59 28.11
CA GLY A 114 -13.31 -8.13 29.35
C GLY A 114 -13.69 -9.19 30.38
N HIS A 115 -13.42 -10.48 30.13
CA HIS A 115 -13.76 -11.58 31.05
C HIS A 115 -12.72 -12.70 31.06
#